data_AF-A0A7C9VR83-F1
#
_entry.id   AF-A0A7C9VR83-F1
#
_cell.length_a   1.000
_cell.length_b   1.000
_cell.length_c   1.000
_cell.angle_alpha   90.00
_cell.angle_beta   90.00
_cell.angle_gamma   90.00
#
_symmetry.space_group_name_H-M   'P 1'
#
loop_
_entity.id
_entity.type
_entity.pdbx_description
1 polymer ?
#
loop_
_entity_poly.entity_id
_entity_poly.type
_entity_poly.pdbx_seq_one_letter_code
_entity_poly.pdbx_strand_id
1 'polypeptide(L)'
;MLLEAAPAVFRMARRLEHLDLAHAIPLAKDAVVLADSSGDHHLVVGSIDPGQPLAVLLPLDDKLHIRVEAALRFQRRLFSRGAGPQPRALMLTPRHRQRLVRMVRALDGRSSGATYREIAAVLFPAHRQSAVEWKTSSIRAQTIRLVKDAETMMRGGYVRLLAGR
;
A
#
# COMPACT_ATOMS: atom_id res chain seq x y z
N MET A 1 12.36 1.36 -2.00
CA MET A 1 13.67 0.72 -1.76
C MET A 1 14.72 1.54 -2.48
N LEU A 2 15.88 1.80 -1.87
CA LEU A 2 16.92 2.61 -2.51
C LEU A 2 17.82 1.72 -3.35
N LEU A 3 17.99 2.08 -4.61
CA LEU A 3 19.01 1.53 -5.49
C LEU A 3 20.26 2.40 -5.42
N GLU A 4 21.41 1.75 -5.36
CA GLU A 4 22.73 2.39 -5.37
C GLU A 4 23.67 1.66 -6.33
N ALA A 5 24.82 2.28 -6.63
CA ALA A 5 25.90 1.59 -7.31
C ALA A 5 26.39 0.40 -6.45
N ALA A 6 26.52 -0.78 -7.05
CA ALA A 6 27.11 -1.89 -6.36
C ALA A 6 28.61 -1.64 -6.15
N PRO A 7 29.15 -1.91 -4.96
CA PRO A 7 30.60 -1.95 -4.75
C PRO A 7 31.29 -2.85 -5.78
N ALA A 8 32.49 -2.45 -6.23
CA ALA A 8 33.22 -3.14 -7.31
C ALA A 8 33.52 -4.63 -7.04
N VAL A 9 33.42 -5.06 -5.78
CA VAL A 9 33.56 -6.47 -5.38
C VAL A 9 32.42 -7.35 -5.91
N PHE A 10 31.23 -6.79 -6.16
CA PHE A 10 30.06 -7.50 -6.68
C PHE A 10 30.03 -7.55 -8.21
N ARG A 11 31.04 -8.20 -8.82
CA ARG A 11 31.23 -8.24 -10.28
C ARG A 11 30.07 -8.86 -11.07
N MET A 12 29.25 -9.69 -10.41
CA MET A 12 28.09 -10.35 -11.02
C MET A 12 26.77 -9.58 -10.83
N ALA A 13 26.80 -8.38 -10.24
CA ALA A 13 25.60 -7.58 -10.06
C ALA A 13 25.02 -7.13 -11.41
N ARG A 14 23.69 -7.21 -11.52
CA ARG A 14 22.93 -6.82 -12.71
C ARG A 14 22.85 -5.30 -12.83
N ARG A 15 22.74 -4.82 -14.06
CA ARG A 15 22.63 -3.41 -14.43
C ARG A 15 21.17 -3.04 -14.71
N LEU A 16 20.81 -1.76 -14.59
CA LEU A 16 19.43 -1.31 -14.77
C LEU A 16 18.93 -1.49 -16.20
N GLU A 17 19.83 -1.42 -17.19
CA GLU A 17 19.54 -1.66 -18.61
C GLU A 17 18.91 -3.03 -18.92
N HIS A 18 19.05 -4.00 -18.02
CA HIS A 18 18.44 -5.32 -18.14
C HIS A 18 16.96 -5.34 -17.72
N LEU A 19 16.46 -4.23 -17.19
CA LEU A 19 15.09 -4.12 -16.70
C LEU A 19 14.20 -3.52 -17.80
N ASP A 20 13.04 -4.13 -18.03
CA ASP A 20 12.00 -3.50 -18.83
C ASP A 20 11.40 -2.30 -18.06
N LEU A 21 11.77 -1.10 -18.53
CA LEU A 21 11.32 0.19 -18.02
C LEU A 21 10.13 0.76 -18.80
N ALA A 22 9.55 0.03 -19.77
CA ALA A 22 8.42 0.52 -20.57
C ALA A 22 7.21 0.95 -19.72
N HIS A 23 7.09 0.38 -18.52
CA HIS A 23 6.01 0.66 -17.56
C HIS A 23 6.53 1.39 -16.31
N ALA A 24 7.66 2.09 -16.42
CA ALA A 24 8.20 2.92 -15.36
C ALA A 24 7.46 4.26 -15.29
N ILE A 25 6.89 4.57 -14.13
CA ILE A 25 6.18 5.82 -13.87
C ILE A 25 7.04 6.66 -12.92
N PRO A 26 7.54 7.84 -13.35
CA PRO A 26 8.25 8.74 -12.46
C PRO A 26 7.29 9.30 -11.40
N LEU A 27 7.70 9.24 -10.13
CA LEU A 27 6.93 9.75 -8.99
C LEU A 27 7.54 11.04 -8.41
N ALA A 28 8.87 11.14 -8.46
CA ALA A 28 9.64 12.32 -8.09
C ALA A 28 10.99 12.31 -8.82
N LYS A 29 11.82 13.34 -8.62
CA LYS A 29 13.15 13.45 -9.25
C LYS A 29 13.98 12.17 -9.17
N ASP A 30 13.95 11.51 -8.00
CA ASP A 30 14.75 10.32 -7.69
C ASP A 30 13.87 9.11 -7.35
N ALA A 31 12.60 9.10 -7.76
CA ALA A 31 11.67 8.01 -7.42
C ALA A 31 10.86 7.54 -8.62
N VAL A 32 10.85 6.22 -8.83
CA VAL A 32 10.16 5.55 -9.93
C VAL A 32 9.32 4.40 -9.40
N VAL A 33 8.12 4.25 -9.97
CA VAL A 33 7.26 3.08 -9.76
C VAL A 33 7.36 2.18 -10.99
N LEU A 34 7.68 0.92 -10.77
CA LEU A 34 7.58 -0.10 -11.82
C LEU A 34 6.29 -0.87 -11.62
N ALA A 35 5.33 -0.67 -12.52
CA ALA A 35 4.06 -1.35 -12.46
C ALA A 35 4.25 -2.87 -12.58
N ASP A 36 3.59 -3.65 -11.72
CA ASP A 36 3.64 -5.12 -11.72
C ASP A 36 2.25 -5.68 -11.43
N SER A 37 1.82 -6.70 -12.19
CA SER A 37 0.51 -7.32 -11.98
C SER A 37 0.33 -7.95 -10.59
N SER A 38 1.45 -8.33 -9.94
CA SER A 38 1.47 -8.88 -8.59
C SER A 38 1.78 -7.82 -7.52
N GLY A 39 1.81 -6.53 -7.90
CA GLY A 39 1.96 -5.37 -7.04
C GLY A 39 3.26 -4.61 -7.28
N ASP A 40 3.14 -3.31 -7.48
CA ASP A 40 4.20 -2.42 -7.97
C ASP A 40 5.49 -2.43 -7.13
N HIS A 41 6.59 -2.07 -7.79
CA HIS A 41 7.88 -1.83 -7.13
C HIS A 41 8.15 -0.33 -7.03
N HIS A 42 8.26 0.16 -5.80
CA HIS A 42 8.64 1.55 -5.53
C HIS A 42 10.15 1.65 -5.31
N LEU A 43 10.84 2.26 -6.26
CA LEU A 43 12.28 2.44 -6.27
C LEU A 43 12.59 3.92 -6.03
N VAL A 44 13.54 4.15 -5.13
CA VAL A 44 14.27 5.42 -5.06
C VAL A 44 15.59 5.13 -5.75
N VAL A 45 15.94 5.92 -6.75
CA VAL A 45 17.13 5.74 -7.57
C VAL A 45 18.01 6.94 -7.27
N GLY A 46 19.19 6.72 -6.67
CA GLY A 46 20.19 7.77 -6.54
C GLY A 46 20.71 8.24 -7.91
N SER A 47 21.81 8.98 -7.95
CA SER A 47 22.51 9.27 -9.21
C SER A 47 23.17 7.99 -9.74
N ILE A 48 22.39 7.16 -10.43
CA ILE A 48 22.80 5.85 -10.94
C ILE A 48 22.90 5.90 -12.46
N ASP A 49 24.07 5.54 -13.00
CA ASP A 49 24.23 5.24 -14.41
C ASP A 49 23.52 3.91 -14.75
N PRO A 50 22.60 3.85 -15.73
CA PRO A 50 21.93 2.61 -16.13
C PRO A 50 22.88 1.44 -16.46
N GLY A 51 24.09 1.75 -16.92
CA GLY A 51 25.14 0.79 -17.24
C GLY A 51 25.93 0.30 -16.02
N GLN A 52 25.75 0.84 -14.82
CA GLN A 52 26.51 0.39 -13.65
C GLN A 52 25.83 -0.79 -12.94
N PRO A 53 26.60 -1.68 -12.30
CA PRO A 53 26.04 -2.77 -11.49
C PRO A 53 25.24 -2.19 -10.30
N LEU A 54 24.10 -2.80 -9.98
CA LEU A 54 23.17 -2.30 -8.97
C LEU A 54 23.29 -3.04 -7.63
N ALA A 55 23.18 -2.28 -6.54
CA ALA A 55 22.93 -2.80 -5.21
C ALA A 55 21.62 -2.23 -4.65
N VAL A 56 21.03 -2.98 -3.73
CA VAL A 56 19.85 -2.57 -2.97
C VAL A 56 20.32 -2.16 -1.57
N LEU A 57 20.07 -0.91 -1.18
CA LEU A 57 20.34 -0.44 0.17
C LEU A 57 19.08 -0.56 1.03
N LEU A 58 19.16 -1.39 2.08
CA LEU A 58 18.09 -1.58 3.05
C LEU A 58 18.49 -1.04 4.43
N PRO A 59 17.76 -0.06 4.97
CA PRO A 59 17.93 0.33 6.36
C PRO A 59 17.66 -0.84 7.30
N LEU A 60 18.48 -0.97 8.35
CA LEU A 60 18.27 -1.93 9.44
C LEU A 60 17.24 -1.36 10.44
N ASP A 61 15.99 -1.31 10.00
CA ASP A 61 14.84 -0.82 10.78
C ASP A 61 13.81 -1.95 11.05
N ASP A 62 12.77 -1.68 11.84
CA ASP A 62 11.71 -2.67 12.12
C ASP A 62 10.99 -3.19 10.86
N LYS A 63 11.16 -2.50 9.73
CA LYS A 63 10.51 -2.75 8.45
C LYS A 63 11.43 -3.51 7.51
N LEU A 64 12.65 -3.89 7.96
CA LEU A 64 13.63 -4.64 7.19
C LEU A 64 13.03 -5.90 6.56
N HIS A 65 12.21 -6.65 7.30
CA HIS A 65 11.58 -7.86 6.76
C HIS A 65 10.72 -7.58 5.51
N ILE A 66 9.89 -6.53 5.53
CA ILE A 66 9.09 -6.10 4.37
C ILE A 66 10.01 -5.66 3.22
N ARG A 67 11.08 -4.93 3.55
CA ARG A 67 12.04 -4.43 2.56
C ARG A 67 12.82 -5.56 1.89
N VAL A 68 13.20 -6.59 2.63
CA VAL A 68 13.88 -7.79 2.11
C VAL A 68 12.94 -8.56 1.18
N GLU A 69 11.69 -8.79 1.57
CA GLU A 69 10.70 -9.43 0.68
C GLU A 69 10.50 -8.61 -0.62
N ALA A 70 10.41 -7.28 -0.52
CA ALA A 70 10.32 -6.39 -1.67
C ALA A 70 11.58 -6.43 -2.55
N ALA A 71 12.77 -6.52 -1.96
CA ALA A 71 14.04 -6.66 -2.66
C ALA A 71 14.13 -7.99 -3.42
N LEU A 72 13.69 -9.09 -2.81
CA LEU A 72 13.65 -10.40 -3.46
C LEU A 72 12.64 -10.44 -4.62
N ARG A 73 11.49 -9.76 -4.49
CA ARG A 73 10.55 -9.58 -5.62
C ARG A 73 11.21 -8.79 -6.75
N PHE A 74 11.85 -7.68 -6.43
CA PHE A 74 12.54 -6.85 -7.42
C PHE A 74 13.67 -7.62 -8.12
N GLN A 75 14.48 -8.36 -7.37
CA GLN A 75 15.52 -9.21 -7.93
C GLN A 75 14.93 -10.21 -8.92
N ARG A 76 13.83 -10.90 -8.58
CA ARG A 76 13.19 -11.83 -9.53
C ARG A 76 12.81 -11.15 -10.84
N ARG A 77 12.22 -9.95 -10.77
CA ARG A 77 11.89 -9.15 -11.95
C ARG A 77 13.13 -8.73 -12.75
N LEU A 78 14.21 -8.32 -12.09
CA LEU A 78 15.49 -7.97 -12.72
C LEU A 78 16.15 -9.17 -13.43
N PHE A 79 15.80 -10.39 -13.03
CA PHE A 79 16.23 -11.63 -13.67
C PHE A 79 15.19 -12.16 -14.68
N SER A 80 14.27 -11.30 -15.12
CA SER A 80 13.18 -11.63 -16.06
C SER A 80 12.28 -12.78 -15.60
N ARG A 81 12.14 -12.96 -14.28
CA ARG A 81 11.22 -13.91 -13.66
C ARG A 81 9.99 -13.16 -13.15
N GLY A 82 8.88 -13.87 -12.96
CA GLY A 82 7.72 -13.30 -12.28
C GLY A 82 8.08 -12.78 -10.89
N ALA A 83 7.74 -11.51 -10.61
CA ALA A 83 8.02 -10.85 -9.32
C ALA A 83 7.37 -11.57 -8.13
N GLY A 84 6.29 -12.32 -8.38
CA GLY A 84 5.52 -13.06 -7.38
C GLY A 84 4.76 -12.18 -6.40
N PRO A 85 4.13 -12.79 -5.38
CA PRO A 85 3.17 -12.11 -4.52
C PRO A 85 3.82 -10.97 -3.74
N GLN A 86 3.03 -9.95 -3.40
CA GLN A 86 3.46 -8.89 -2.49
C GLN A 86 3.93 -9.43 -1.14
N PRO A 87 4.78 -8.68 -0.43
CA PRO A 87 5.17 -9.04 0.92
C PRO A 87 3.95 -9.35 1.79
N ARG A 88 4.00 -10.43 2.57
CA ARG A 88 2.82 -10.92 3.29
C ARG A 88 2.24 -9.86 4.23
N ALA A 89 3.11 -9.05 4.83
CA ALA A 89 2.73 -7.92 5.68
C ALA A 89 1.88 -6.87 4.96
N LEU A 90 2.05 -6.70 3.64
CA LEU A 90 1.29 -5.75 2.82
C LEU A 90 0.01 -6.35 2.24
N MET A 91 -0.19 -7.67 2.35
CA MET A 91 -1.39 -8.34 1.84
C MET A 91 -2.59 -8.12 2.76
N LEU A 92 -3.63 -7.46 2.24
CA LEU A 92 -4.88 -7.26 2.95
C LEU A 92 -5.75 -8.53 2.91
N THR A 93 -6.20 -8.98 4.08
CA THR A 93 -7.26 -10.02 4.13
C THR A 93 -8.56 -9.49 3.51
N PRO A 94 -9.43 -10.34 2.95
CA PRO A 94 -10.71 -9.90 2.38
C PRO A 94 -11.56 -9.08 3.36
N ARG A 95 -11.58 -9.48 4.64
CA ARG A 95 -12.27 -8.76 5.71
C ARG A 95 -11.66 -7.37 5.97
N HIS A 96 -10.33 -7.26 6.01
CA HIS A 96 -9.66 -5.98 6.19
C HIS A 96 -9.93 -5.05 4.99
N ARG A 97 -9.81 -5.57 3.76
CA ARG A 97 -10.13 -4.82 2.54
C ARG A 97 -11.57 -4.30 2.55
N GLN A 98 -12.55 -5.15 2.87
CA GLN A 98 -13.95 -4.74 2.93
C GLN A 98 -14.18 -3.65 3.99
N ARG A 99 -13.49 -3.74 5.13
CA ARG A 99 -13.54 -2.72 6.17
C ARG A 99 -12.97 -1.38 5.69
N LEU A 100 -11.82 -1.38 5.03
CA LEU A 100 -11.21 -0.16 4.46
C LEU A 100 -12.13 0.49 3.41
N VAL A 101 -12.75 -0.31 2.54
CA VAL A 101 -13.75 0.20 1.57
C VAL A 101 -14.94 0.87 2.28
N ARG A 102 -15.46 0.25 3.35
CA ARG A 102 -16.53 0.86 4.15
C ARG A 102 -16.09 2.14 4.83
N MET A 103 -14.85 2.22 5.29
CA MET A 103 -14.28 3.43 5.90
C MET A 103 -14.22 4.58 4.88
N VAL A 104 -13.72 4.33 3.66
CA VAL A 104 -13.70 5.35 2.59
C VAL A 104 -15.11 5.84 2.29
N ARG A 105 -16.07 4.93 2.06
CA ARG A 105 -17.47 5.33 1.80
C ARG A 105 -18.11 6.07 2.98
N ALA A 106 -17.78 5.71 4.21
CA ALA A 106 -18.26 6.40 5.41
C ALA A 106 -17.68 7.82 5.49
N LEU A 107 -16.38 7.98 5.17
CA LEU A 107 -15.72 9.27 5.11
C LEU A 107 -16.34 10.16 4.04
N ASP A 108 -16.55 9.66 2.82
CA ASP A 108 -17.19 10.40 1.73
C ASP A 108 -18.58 10.91 2.13
N GLY A 109 -19.37 10.04 2.76
CA GLY A 109 -20.69 10.40 3.28
C GLY A 109 -20.61 11.50 4.35
N ARG A 110 -19.68 11.38 5.31
CA ARG A 110 -19.51 12.41 6.35
C ARG A 110 -19.01 13.73 5.80
N SER A 111 -18.06 13.71 4.87
CA SER A 111 -17.55 14.90 4.18
C SER A 111 -18.64 15.60 3.37
N SER A 112 -19.62 14.83 2.86
CA SER A 112 -20.82 15.34 2.19
C SER A 112 -21.96 15.75 3.14
N GLY A 113 -21.72 15.75 4.46
CA GLY A 113 -22.72 16.15 5.47
C GLY A 113 -23.72 15.07 5.89
N ALA A 114 -23.64 13.85 5.35
CA ALA A 114 -24.58 12.78 5.68
C ALA A 114 -24.50 12.40 7.17
N THR A 115 -25.65 12.15 7.77
CA THR A 115 -25.78 11.66 9.14
C THR A 115 -25.26 10.23 9.26
N TYR A 116 -24.88 9.81 10.47
CA TYR A 116 -24.51 8.41 10.73
C TYR A 116 -25.61 7.41 10.34
N ARG A 117 -26.89 7.84 10.37
CA ARG A 117 -28.02 6.99 10.01
C ARG A 117 -28.09 6.78 8.50
N GLU A 118 -27.91 7.84 7.70
CA GLU A 118 -27.89 7.75 6.23
C GLU A 118 -26.69 6.92 5.76
N ILE A 119 -25.52 7.11 6.38
CA ILE A 119 -24.34 6.28 6.09
C ILE A 119 -24.62 4.82 6.43
N ALA A 120 -25.24 4.55 7.58
CA ALA A 120 -25.58 3.18 7.97
C ALA A 120 -26.57 2.53 6.99
N ALA A 121 -27.58 3.26 6.51
CA ALA A 121 -28.55 2.75 5.54
C ALA A 121 -27.89 2.28 4.23
N VAL A 122 -26.82 2.96 3.80
CA VAL A 122 -26.06 2.59 2.59
C VAL A 122 -25.07 1.45 2.85
N LEU A 123 -24.38 1.45 3.99
CA LEU A 123 -23.36 0.45 4.30
C LEU A 123 -23.93 -0.88 4.81
N PHE A 124 -25.13 -0.85 5.39
CA PHE A 124 -25.81 -1.99 6.01
C PHE A 124 -27.28 -2.08 5.56
N PRO A 125 -27.54 -2.26 4.25
CA PRO A 125 -28.90 -2.17 3.69
C PRO A 125 -29.87 -3.23 4.21
N ALA A 126 -29.37 -4.35 4.74
CA ALA A 126 -30.17 -5.40 5.36
C ALA A 126 -30.70 -5.02 6.75
N HIS A 127 -30.31 -3.88 7.32
CA HIS A 127 -30.76 -3.42 8.64
C HIS A 127 -31.69 -2.22 8.50
N ARG A 128 -33.01 -2.47 8.54
CA ARG A 128 -34.04 -1.43 8.64
C ARG A 128 -34.41 -1.26 10.10
N GLN A 129 -34.06 -0.11 10.68
CA GLN A 129 -34.36 0.21 12.09
C GLN A 129 -35.25 1.45 12.18
N SER A 130 -36.24 1.38 13.06
CA SER A 130 -37.01 2.53 13.52
C SER A 130 -36.11 3.56 14.21
N ALA A 131 -36.62 4.77 14.42
CA ALA A 131 -35.88 5.83 15.11
C ALA A 131 -35.51 5.46 16.55
N VAL A 132 -36.33 4.62 17.21
CA VAL A 132 -36.09 4.14 18.58
C VAL A 132 -35.00 3.08 18.59
N GLU A 133 -35.10 2.07 17.74
CA GLU A 133 -34.10 1.00 17.62
C GLU A 133 -32.72 1.52 17.21
N TRP A 134 -32.67 2.59 16.42
CA TRP A 134 -31.41 3.21 16.01
C TRP A 134 -30.57 3.69 17.21
N LYS A 135 -31.19 4.23 18.26
CA LYS A 135 -30.46 4.87 19.38
C LYS A 135 -29.59 3.88 20.15
N THR A 136 -30.03 2.64 20.28
CA THR A 136 -29.35 1.54 21.00
C THR A 136 -28.73 0.50 20.07
N SER A 137 -28.73 0.75 18.76
CA SER A 137 -28.27 -0.19 17.74
C SER A 137 -26.76 -0.43 17.74
N SER A 138 -26.36 -1.70 17.57
CA SER A 138 -24.97 -2.07 17.28
C SER A 138 -24.47 -1.51 15.95
N ILE A 139 -25.35 -1.33 14.95
CA ILE A 139 -25.02 -0.70 13.66
C ILE A 139 -24.66 0.77 13.87
N ARG A 140 -25.39 1.49 14.72
CA ARG A 140 -25.05 2.90 15.05
C ARG A 140 -23.62 2.99 15.58
N ALA A 141 -23.30 2.16 16.57
CA ALA A 141 -21.96 2.12 17.15
C ALA A 141 -20.88 1.71 16.12
N GLN A 142 -21.19 0.74 15.24
CA GLN A 142 -20.30 0.30 14.19
C GLN A 142 -20.04 1.40 13.15
N THR A 143 -21.07 2.13 12.71
CA THR A 143 -20.95 3.24 11.77
C THR A 143 -20.15 4.39 12.35
N ILE A 144 -20.39 4.76 13.61
CA ILE A 144 -19.59 5.79 14.30
C ILE A 144 -18.11 5.39 14.34
N ARG A 145 -17.80 4.13 14.67
CA ARG A 145 -16.41 3.65 14.65
C ARG A 145 -15.80 3.69 13.26
N LEU A 146 -16.52 3.24 12.23
CA LEU A 146 -16.05 3.31 10.85
C LEU A 146 -15.67 4.73 10.44
N VAL A 147 -16.51 5.71 10.77
CA VAL A 147 -16.22 7.13 10.50
C VAL A 147 -14.98 7.60 11.25
N LYS A 148 -14.91 7.38 12.57
CA LYS A 148 -13.76 7.81 13.38
C LYS A 148 -12.45 7.20 12.90
N ASP A 149 -12.48 5.91 12.54
CA ASP A 149 -11.32 5.23 12.01
C ASP A 149 -10.95 5.77 10.63
N ALA A 150 -11.95 6.06 9.77
CA ALA A 150 -11.70 6.59 8.43
C ALA A 150 -11.05 7.98 8.50
N GLU A 151 -11.54 8.85 9.38
CA GLU A 151 -10.93 10.14 9.65
C GLU A 151 -9.50 10.01 10.17
N THR A 152 -9.25 9.03 11.05
CA THR A 152 -7.89 8.73 11.55
C THR A 152 -6.99 8.26 10.41
N MET A 153 -7.50 7.42 9.51
CA MET A 153 -6.75 6.99 8.33
C MET A 153 -6.43 8.17 7.43
N MET A 154 -7.40 9.05 7.14
CA MET A 154 -7.22 10.25 6.33
C MET A 154 -6.16 11.20 6.90
N ARG A 155 -6.14 11.40 8.22
CA ARG A 155 -5.16 12.26 8.93
C ARG A 155 -3.78 11.62 9.13
N GLY A 156 -3.33 10.79 8.18
CA GLY A 156 -2.01 10.16 8.19
C GLY A 156 -1.97 8.73 8.74
N GLY A 157 -3.08 8.21 9.27
CA GLY A 157 -3.15 6.82 9.73
C GLY A 157 -2.94 5.79 8.62
N TYR A 158 -3.18 6.15 7.36
CA TYR A 158 -2.98 5.31 6.18
C TYR A 158 -1.54 4.81 6.01
N VAL A 159 -0.55 5.55 6.53
CA VAL A 159 0.88 5.17 6.46
C VAL A 159 1.14 3.82 7.14
N ARG A 160 0.31 3.43 8.12
CA ARG A 160 0.42 2.12 8.78
C ARG A 160 0.19 0.95 7.83
N LEU A 161 -0.65 1.11 6.80
CA LEU A 161 -0.87 0.09 5.78
C LEU A 161 0.42 -0.23 5.01
N LEU A 162 1.27 0.78 4.82
CA LEU A 162 2.58 0.64 4.17
C LEU A 162 3.63 -0.03 5.08
N ALA A 163 3.35 -0.09 6.38
CA ALA A 163 4.17 -0.79 7.37
C ALA A 163 3.59 -2.17 7.73
N GLY A 164 2.57 -2.64 7.00
CA GLY A 164 1.88 -3.90 7.28
C GLY A 164 1.11 -3.92 8.60
N ARG A 165 0.59 -2.76 9.02
CA ARG A 165 -0.18 -2.57 10.25
C ARG A 165 -1.58 -2.04 9.99
#